data_AF-A0A2C3T882-F1
#
_entry.id   AF-A0A2C3T882-F1
#
_cell.length_a   1.000
_cell.length_b   1.000
_cell.length_c   1.000
_cell.angle_alpha   90.00
_cell.angle_beta   90.00
_cell.angle_gamma   90.00
#
_symmetry.space_group_name_H-M   'P 1'
#
loop_
_entity.id
_entity.type
_entity.pdbx_description
1 polymer ?
#
loop_
_entity_poly.entity_id
_entity_poly.type
_entity_poly.pdbx_seq_one_letter_code
_entity_poly.pdbx_strand_id
1 'polypeptide(L)'
;MIEIKSMIYSYKLKRRIAKDLYGSRDELTMLLNEFNNMKSKLKSDKKKNNMLSRLQLMYQNMKLDKQYSLPFALNSRLLERLEDESIQTTEKCVSCLHVMLEINYEKIKHYGSNTSRSFVPLSQSSICLADFVCLTGFVLLGLLGTITFGGIM
;
A
#
# COMPACT_ATOMS: atom_id res chain seq x y z
N MET A 1 4.69 -17.16 27.01
CA MET A 1 4.44 -17.86 25.72
C MET A 1 3.21 -17.34 24.98
N ILE A 2 2.09 -17.05 25.65
CA ILE A 2 0.86 -16.50 25.03
C ILE A 2 1.11 -15.09 24.45
N GLU A 3 1.86 -14.24 25.14
CA GLU A 3 2.19 -12.89 24.69
C GLU A 3 3.02 -12.87 23.40
N ILE A 4 4.05 -13.72 23.30
CA ILE A 4 4.88 -13.83 22.09
C ILE A 4 4.02 -14.27 20.88
N LYS A 5 3.12 -15.23 21.07
CA LYS A 5 2.18 -15.66 20.01
C LYS A 5 1.26 -14.51 19.58
N SER A 6 0.75 -13.72 20.54
CA SER A 6 -0.05 -12.52 20.26
C SER A 6 0.73 -11.46 19.48
N MET A 7 1.98 -11.19 19.86
CA MET A 7 2.87 -10.26 19.15
C MET A 7 3.12 -10.71 17.71
N ILE A 8 3.45 -11.99 17.48
CA ILE A 8 3.67 -12.55 16.14
C ILE A 8 2.39 -12.43 15.28
N TYR A 9 1.23 -12.74 15.85
CA TYR A 9 -0.04 -12.62 15.16
C TYR A 9 -0.33 -11.17 14.77
N SER A 10 -0.18 -10.24 15.70
CA SER A 10 -0.37 -8.80 15.46
C SER A 10 0.57 -8.29 14.38
N TYR A 11 1.85 -8.67 14.41
CA TYR A 11 2.83 -8.34 13.38
C TYR A 11 2.39 -8.84 12.00
N LYS A 12 1.99 -10.12 11.89
CA LYS A 12 1.53 -10.71 10.61
C LYS A 12 0.29 -10.00 10.07
N LEU A 13 -0.64 -9.63 10.94
CA LEU A 13 -1.84 -8.89 10.58
C LEU A 13 -1.50 -7.49 10.05
N LYS A 14 -0.68 -6.72 10.80
CA LYS A 14 -0.21 -5.39 10.36
C LYS A 14 0.53 -5.46 9.04
N ARG A 15 1.35 -6.48 8.83
CA ARG A 15 2.06 -6.71 7.57
C ARG A 15 1.12 -6.99 6.40
N ARG A 16 0.07 -7.78 6.60
CA ARG A 16 -0.96 -8.02 5.59
C ARG A 16 -1.70 -6.72 5.24
N ILE A 17 -2.23 -6.03 6.25
CA ILE A 17 -2.94 -4.76 6.07
C ILE A 17 -2.06 -3.74 5.34
N ALA A 18 -0.79 -3.65 5.73
CA ALA A 18 0.12 -2.70 5.10
C ALA A 18 0.37 -3.02 3.63
N LYS A 19 0.62 -4.30 3.31
CA LYS A 19 0.79 -4.76 1.93
C LYS A 19 -0.45 -4.44 1.09
N ASP A 20 -1.63 -4.77 1.59
CA ASP A 20 -2.88 -4.62 0.83
C ASP A 20 -3.21 -3.14 0.59
N LEU A 21 -3.13 -2.30 1.63
CA LEU A 21 -3.57 -0.91 1.55
C LEU A 21 -2.46 0.02 1.03
N TYR A 22 -1.35 0.12 1.77
CA TYR A 22 -0.25 1.01 1.42
C TYR A 22 0.51 0.53 0.17
N GLY A 23 0.61 -0.78 -0.06
CA GLY A 23 1.17 -1.32 -1.30
C GLY A 23 0.33 -0.95 -2.52
N SER A 24 -0.99 -1.11 -2.45
CA SER A 24 -1.89 -0.68 -3.53
C SER A 24 -1.81 0.84 -3.79
N ARG A 25 -1.72 1.67 -2.73
CA ARG A 25 -1.48 3.11 -2.87
C ARG A 25 -0.19 3.41 -3.62
N ASP A 26 0.90 2.74 -3.26
CA ASP A 26 2.21 2.95 -3.85
C ASP A 26 2.22 2.54 -5.34
N GLU A 27 1.54 1.44 -5.70
CA GLU A 27 1.33 1.03 -7.09
C GLU A 27 0.52 2.04 -7.90
N LEU A 28 -0.59 2.54 -7.36
CA LEU A 28 -1.42 3.56 -8.01
C LEU A 28 -0.63 4.87 -8.22
N THR A 29 0.14 5.28 -7.23
CA THR A 29 0.99 6.48 -7.31
C THR A 29 2.08 6.33 -8.38
N MET A 30 2.70 5.15 -8.46
CA MET A 30 3.69 4.84 -9.48
C MET A 30 3.06 4.90 -10.87
N LEU A 31 1.89 4.28 -11.06
CA LEU A 31 1.18 4.30 -12.34
C LEU A 31 0.78 5.73 -12.75
N LEU A 32 0.29 6.53 -11.80
CA LEU A 32 0.00 7.95 -12.02
C LEU A 32 1.23 8.73 -12.49
N ASN A 33 2.38 8.51 -11.86
CA ASN A 33 3.64 9.12 -12.29
C ASN A 33 4.05 8.64 -13.69
N GLU A 34 3.86 7.36 -14.03
CA GLU A 34 4.12 6.85 -15.37
C GLU A 34 3.24 7.54 -16.43
N PHE A 35 1.94 7.73 -16.14
CA PHE A 35 1.00 8.45 -16.99
C PHE A 35 1.34 9.94 -17.15
N ASN A 36 1.68 10.63 -16.06
CA ASN A 36 2.08 12.04 -16.12
C ASN A 36 3.36 12.23 -16.94
N ASN A 37 4.32 11.31 -16.79
CA ASN A 37 5.55 11.31 -17.57
C ASN A 37 5.36 10.86 -19.03
N MET A 38 4.16 10.46 -19.46
CA MET A 38 3.88 10.17 -20.88
C MET A 38 3.62 11.42 -21.72
N LYS A 39 3.40 12.60 -21.12
CA LYS A 39 3.19 13.85 -21.87
C LYS A 39 4.37 14.23 -22.80
N SER A 40 5.58 13.70 -22.60
CA SER A 40 6.70 13.87 -23.53
C SER A 40 6.60 12.88 -24.71
N LYS A 41 6.40 13.43 -25.91
CA LYS A 41 6.02 12.84 -27.23
C LYS A 41 6.70 11.56 -27.77
N LEU A 42 7.55 10.84 -27.03
CA LEU A 42 8.39 9.76 -27.58
C LEU A 42 8.21 8.40 -26.88
N LYS A 43 6.97 7.99 -26.57
CA LYS A 43 6.69 6.67 -25.96
C LYS A 43 5.78 5.85 -26.86
N SER A 44 6.17 4.59 -27.09
CA SER A 44 5.45 3.68 -28.00
C SER A 44 4.04 3.36 -27.50
N ASP A 45 3.10 3.19 -28.42
CA ASP A 45 1.72 2.78 -28.13
C ASP A 45 1.66 1.49 -27.29
N LYS A 46 2.63 0.59 -27.47
CA LYS A 46 2.79 -0.62 -26.64
C LYS A 46 2.92 -0.29 -25.15
N LYS A 47 3.70 0.75 -24.80
CA LYS A 47 3.89 1.18 -23.41
C LYS A 47 2.59 1.75 -22.85
N LYS A 48 1.90 2.58 -23.63
CA LYS A 48 0.58 3.14 -23.29
C LYS A 48 -0.46 2.04 -23.03
N ASN A 49 -0.56 1.06 -23.93
CA ASN A 49 -1.51 -0.04 -23.79
C ASN A 49 -1.22 -0.89 -22.55
N ASN A 50 0.05 -1.14 -22.22
CA ASN A 50 0.41 -1.85 -20.99
C ASN A 50 -0.06 -1.09 -19.73
N MET A 51 0.21 0.21 -19.64
CA MET A 51 -0.27 1.04 -18.52
C MET A 51 -1.81 1.04 -18.44
N LEU A 52 -2.49 1.08 -19.56
CA LEU A 52 -3.95 1.00 -19.62
C LEU A 52 -4.47 -0.34 -19.09
N SER A 53 -3.89 -1.46 -19.52
CA SER A 53 -4.26 -2.80 -19.03
C SER A 53 -4.00 -2.94 -17.52
N ARG A 54 -2.89 -2.37 -17.02
CA ARG A 54 -2.61 -2.32 -15.57
C ARG A 54 -3.67 -1.53 -14.82
N LEU A 55 -4.05 -0.36 -15.32
CA LEU A 55 -5.12 0.47 -14.72
C LEU A 55 -6.45 -0.27 -14.69
N GLN A 56 -6.85 -0.91 -15.80
CA GLN A 56 -8.09 -1.69 -15.88
C GLN A 56 -8.10 -2.85 -14.87
N LEU A 57 -7.00 -3.56 -14.72
CA LEU A 57 -6.89 -4.63 -13.74
C LEU A 57 -7.04 -4.11 -12.30
N MET A 58 -6.37 -3.01 -11.97
CA MET A 58 -6.48 -2.37 -10.65
C MET A 58 -7.91 -1.88 -10.36
N TYR A 59 -8.56 -1.29 -11.37
CA TYR A 59 -9.94 -0.84 -11.29
C TYR A 59 -10.89 -2.00 -10.97
N GLN A 60 -10.77 -3.12 -11.69
CA GLN A 60 -11.61 -4.30 -11.44
C GLN A 60 -11.38 -4.87 -10.04
N ASN A 61 -10.12 -4.96 -9.61
CA ASN A 61 -9.78 -5.43 -8.27
C ASN A 61 -10.37 -4.53 -7.18
N MET A 62 -10.34 -3.21 -7.37
CA MET A 62 -10.90 -2.26 -6.42
C MET A 62 -12.42 -2.35 -6.32
N LYS A 63 -13.12 -2.57 -7.45
CA LYS A 63 -14.57 -2.76 -7.49
C LYS A 63 -15.03 -4.06 -6.82
N LEU A 64 -14.23 -5.12 -6.93
CA LEU A 64 -14.53 -6.43 -6.35
C LEU A 64 -14.03 -6.61 -4.91
N ASP A 65 -13.26 -5.66 -4.37
CA ASP A 65 -12.70 -5.74 -3.03
C ASP A 65 -13.80 -5.69 -1.96
N LYS A 66 -13.99 -6.83 -1.28
CA LYS A 66 -14.90 -6.98 -0.14
C LYS A 66 -14.18 -6.91 1.21
N GLN A 67 -12.86 -6.93 1.21
CA GLN A 67 -12.06 -7.04 2.43
C GLN A 67 -11.97 -5.71 3.17
N TYR A 68 -11.91 -4.59 2.44
CA TYR A 68 -11.81 -3.25 3.00
C TYR A 68 -12.97 -2.38 2.51
N SER A 69 -14.20 -2.73 2.92
CA SER A 69 -15.43 -2.08 2.47
C SER A 69 -15.65 -0.71 3.11
N LEU A 70 -15.65 0.35 2.29
CA LEU A 70 -15.98 1.68 2.81
C LEU A 70 -17.46 1.78 3.23
N PRO A 71 -17.80 2.72 4.14
CA PRO A 71 -19.19 3.03 4.46
C PRO A 71 -20.03 3.24 3.20
N PHE A 72 -21.24 2.69 3.16
CA PHE A 72 -22.04 2.60 1.93
C PHE A 72 -22.18 3.93 1.16
N ALA A 73 -22.47 5.03 1.85
CA ALA A 73 -22.61 6.35 1.25
C ALA A 73 -21.29 6.91 0.67
N LEU A 74 -20.16 6.60 1.31
CA LEU A 74 -18.83 7.00 0.82
C LEU A 74 -18.43 6.14 -0.37
N ASN A 75 -18.68 4.83 -0.29
CA ASN A 75 -18.32 3.88 -1.33
C ASN A 75 -19.13 4.12 -2.62
N SER A 76 -20.45 4.29 -2.50
CA SER A 76 -21.33 4.57 -3.66
C SER A 76 -20.90 5.83 -4.39
N ARG A 77 -20.72 6.96 -3.69
CA ARG A 77 -20.29 8.22 -4.29
C ARG A 77 -18.94 8.12 -5.01
N LEU A 78 -17.97 7.40 -4.42
CA LEU A 78 -16.64 7.26 -5.03
C LEU A 78 -16.66 6.27 -6.20
N LEU A 79 -17.46 5.21 -6.13
CA LEU A 79 -17.65 4.27 -7.24
C LEU A 79 -18.40 4.91 -8.40
N GLU A 80 -19.44 5.71 -8.16
CA GLU A 80 -20.14 6.48 -9.19
C GLU A 80 -19.16 7.40 -9.95
N ARG A 81 -18.36 8.18 -9.21
CA ARG A 81 -17.30 9.01 -9.81
C ARG A 81 -16.28 8.18 -10.61
N LEU A 82 -16.00 6.96 -10.18
CA LEU A 82 -15.08 6.07 -10.86
C LEU A 82 -15.69 5.44 -12.12
N GLU A 83 -17.00 5.19 -12.12
CA GLU A 83 -17.77 4.67 -13.26
C GLU A 83 -18.00 5.73 -14.35
N ASP A 84 -18.13 7.00 -13.95
CA ASP A 84 -18.21 8.14 -14.86
C ASP A 84 -16.88 8.38 -15.62
N GLU A 85 -15.75 7.96 -15.05
CA GLU A 85 -14.43 8.10 -15.66
C GLU A 85 -14.18 7.04 -16.75
N SER A 86 -14.44 7.42 -17.99
CA SER A 86 -14.12 6.61 -19.17
C SER A 86 -12.61 6.52 -19.43
N ILE A 87 -12.02 5.32 -19.33
CA ILE A 87 -10.57 5.07 -19.53
C ILE A 87 -10.16 5.09 -21.03
N GLN A 88 -10.62 6.09 -21.79
CA GLN A 88 -10.37 6.22 -23.23
C GLN A 88 -9.24 7.20 -23.57
N THR A 89 -9.02 8.21 -22.72
CA THR A 89 -7.96 9.22 -22.91
C THR A 89 -6.97 9.19 -21.75
N THR A 90 -5.74 9.64 -22.00
CA THR A 90 -4.69 9.74 -20.96
C THR A 90 -5.14 10.63 -19.79
N GLU A 91 -5.88 11.70 -20.07
CA GLU A 91 -6.39 12.62 -19.04
C GLU A 91 -7.43 11.93 -18.15
N LYS A 92 -8.38 11.20 -18.75
CA LYS A 92 -9.33 10.40 -17.98
C LYS A 92 -8.69 9.24 -17.23
N CYS A 93 -7.60 8.65 -17.75
CA CYS A 93 -6.80 7.68 -17.00
C CYS A 93 -6.20 8.30 -15.73
N VAL A 94 -5.70 9.53 -15.82
CA VAL A 94 -5.16 10.28 -14.69
C VAL A 94 -6.25 10.63 -13.69
N SER A 95 -7.42 11.11 -14.14
CA SER A 95 -8.57 11.37 -13.26
C SER A 95 -9.05 10.10 -12.55
N CYS A 96 -9.18 8.99 -13.28
CA CYS A 96 -9.51 7.68 -12.74
C CYS A 96 -8.51 7.27 -11.63
N LEU A 97 -7.19 7.41 -11.87
CA LEU A 97 -6.16 7.13 -10.87
C LEU A 97 -6.30 8.00 -9.61
N HIS A 98 -6.66 9.27 -9.76
CA HIS A 98 -6.91 10.15 -8.62
C HIS A 98 -8.10 9.68 -7.78
N VAL A 99 -9.20 9.25 -8.41
CA VAL A 99 -10.36 8.69 -7.71
C VAL A 99 -9.99 7.38 -7.00
N MET A 100 -9.24 6.50 -7.66
CA MET A 100 -8.77 5.26 -7.03
C MET A 100 -7.84 5.52 -5.84
N LEU A 101 -6.97 6.52 -5.93
CA LEU A 101 -6.14 6.96 -4.80
C LEU A 101 -6.99 7.49 -3.65
N GLU A 102 -8.02 8.30 -3.94
CA GLU A 102 -8.97 8.81 -2.95
C GLU A 102 -9.67 7.66 -2.20
N ILE A 103 -10.18 6.65 -2.93
CA ILE A 103 -10.75 5.43 -2.34
C ILE A 103 -9.72 4.72 -1.45
N ASN A 104 -8.48 4.56 -1.93
CA ASN A 104 -7.44 3.88 -1.18
C ASN A 104 -7.06 4.64 0.11
N TYR A 105 -6.99 5.98 0.07
CA TYR A 105 -6.75 6.80 1.25
C TYR A 105 -7.86 6.66 2.30
N GLU A 106 -9.12 6.63 1.88
CA GLU A 106 -10.22 6.38 2.81
C GLU A 106 -10.13 4.96 3.41
N LYS A 107 -9.74 3.94 2.62
CA LYS A 107 -9.50 2.59 3.15
C LYS A 107 -8.37 2.58 4.19
N ILE A 108 -7.28 3.30 3.92
CA ILE A 108 -6.18 3.47 4.88
C ILE A 108 -6.67 4.14 6.17
N LYS A 109 -7.50 5.18 6.08
CA LYS A 109 -8.04 5.87 7.24
C LYS A 109 -8.89 4.95 8.12
N HIS A 110 -9.73 4.12 7.51
CA HIS A 110 -10.63 3.21 8.22
C HIS A 110 -9.92 1.96 8.78
N TYR A 111 -9.01 1.36 8.02
CA TYR A 111 -8.44 0.04 8.33
C TYR A 111 -6.93 0.04 8.60
N GLY A 112 -6.23 1.03 8.08
CA GLY A 112 -4.79 1.19 8.19
C GLY A 112 -4.32 2.06 9.36
N SER A 113 -5.22 2.72 10.10
CA SER A 113 -4.87 3.70 11.15
C SER A 113 -3.93 3.16 12.24
N ASN A 114 -4.09 1.89 12.61
CA ASN A 114 -3.23 1.20 13.59
C ASN A 114 -2.00 0.49 12.98
N THR A 115 -1.75 0.72 11.69
CA THR A 115 -0.73 0.07 10.88
C THR A 115 0.14 1.09 10.16
N SER A 116 1.46 0.92 10.18
CA SER A 116 2.38 1.81 9.49
C SER A 116 2.74 1.31 8.09
N ARG A 117 3.08 2.23 7.18
CA ARG A 117 3.71 1.91 5.89
C ARG A 117 5.04 1.16 6.07
N SER A 118 5.72 1.26 7.21
CA SER A 118 6.99 0.55 7.47
C SER A 118 6.88 -0.97 7.39
N PHE A 119 5.66 -1.52 7.48
CA PHE A 119 5.36 -2.94 7.34
C PHE A 119 5.18 -3.39 5.88
N VAL A 120 5.20 -2.45 4.91
CA VAL A 120 5.19 -2.79 3.49
C VAL A 120 6.51 -3.45 3.12
N PRO A 121 6.50 -4.65 2.49
CA PRO A 121 7.73 -5.28 2.01
C PRO A 121 8.47 -4.40 1.01
N LEU A 122 9.79 -4.39 1.09
CA LEU A 122 10.63 -3.67 0.14
C LEU A 122 10.67 -4.47 -1.18
N SER A 123 9.91 -4.05 -2.19
CA SER A 123 9.89 -4.66 -3.53
C SER A 123 9.64 -6.19 -3.47
N GLN A 124 10.43 -7.00 -4.19
CA GLN A 124 10.37 -8.46 -4.22
C GLN A 124 10.93 -9.15 -2.96
N SER A 125 11.37 -8.39 -1.95
CA SER A 125 11.92 -8.98 -0.74
C SER A 125 10.83 -9.41 0.26
N SER A 126 11.21 -10.33 1.15
CA SER A 126 10.42 -10.69 2.32
C SER A 126 10.70 -9.78 3.53
N ILE A 127 11.43 -8.68 3.36
CA ILE A 127 11.87 -7.80 4.46
C ILE A 127 11.16 -6.45 4.32
N CYS A 128 10.74 -5.88 5.44
CA CYS A 128 10.19 -4.53 5.55
C CYS A 128 11.01 -3.67 6.52
N LEU A 129 10.77 -2.35 6.55
CA LEU A 129 11.48 -1.45 7.47
C LEU A 129 11.21 -1.79 8.95
N ALA A 130 10.01 -2.29 9.25
CA ALA A 130 9.70 -2.75 10.61
C ALA A 130 10.59 -3.92 11.05
N ASP A 131 11.06 -4.78 10.14
CA ASP A 131 11.98 -5.88 10.45
C ASP A 131 13.34 -5.35 10.90
N PHE A 132 13.84 -4.31 10.24
CA PHE A 132 15.07 -3.65 10.63
C PHE A 132 14.96 -3.00 12.00
N VAL A 133 13.84 -2.35 12.32
CA VAL A 133 13.61 -1.77 13.66
C VAL A 133 13.55 -2.86 14.73
N CYS A 134 12.89 -3.98 14.47
CA CYS A 134 12.84 -5.10 15.40
C CYS A 134 14.22 -5.72 15.64
N LEU A 135 14.99 -5.95 14.58
CA LEU A 135 16.35 -6.52 14.67
C LEU A 135 17.31 -5.57 15.38
N THR A 136 17.33 -4.28 15.01
CA THR A 136 18.21 -3.28 15.63
C THR A 136 17.83 -3.02 17.08
N GLY A 137 16.54 -2.98 17.42
CA GLY A 137 16.07 -2.89 18.80
C GLY A 137 16.50 -4.09 19.65
N PHE A 138 16.42 -5.31 19.11
CA PHE A 138 16.89 -6.52 19.80
C PHE A 138 18.41 -6.50 20.01
N VAL A 139 19.17 -6.06 19.01
CA VAL A 139 20.63 -5.93 19.09
C VAL A 139 21.02 -4.86 20.12
N LEU A 140 20.38 -3.69 20.12
CA LEU A 140 20.68 -2.60 21.06
C LEU A 140 20.28 -2.93 22.50
N LEU A 141 19.13 -3.58 22.72
CA LEU A 141 18.73 -4.06 24.06
C LEU A 141 19.61 -5.20 24.54
N GLY A 142 20.04 -6.10 23.64
CA GLY A 142 21.01 -7.16 23.97
C GLY A 142 22.38 -6.60 24.34
N LEU A 143 22.88 -5.62 23.57
CA LEU A 143 24.13 -4.93 23.86
C LEU A 143 24.07 -4.12 25.16
N LEU A 144 23.03 -3.29 25.37
CA LEU A 144 22.86 -2.58 26.65
C LEU A 144 22.71 -3.57 27.82
N GLY A 145 21.95 -4.65 27.64
CA GLY A 145 21.81 -5.71 28.63
C GLY A 145 23.15 -6.32 29.03
N THR A 146 24.02 -6.63 28.06
CA THR A 146 25.38 -7.13 28.32
C THR A 146 26.29 -6.10 29.00
N ILE A 147 26.15 -4.80 28.68
CA ILE A 147 26.94 -3.74 29.32
C ILE A 147 26.46 -3.48 30.76
N THR A 148 25.15 -3.62 31.03
CA THR A 148 24.60 -3.47 32.40
C THR A 148 24.81 -4.71 33.29
N PHE A 149 24.89 -5.92 32.72
CA PHE A 149 25.16 -7.14 33.49
C PHE A 149 26.65 -7.51 33.58
N GLY A 150 27.50 -6.99 32.69
CA GLY A 150 28.95 -7.16 32.74
C GLY A 150 29.69 -6.28 33.75
N GLY A 151 28.96 -5.47 34.53
CA GLY A 151 29.51 -4.59 35.58
C GLY A 151 29.15 -5.00 37.02
N ILE A 152 28.51 -6.17 37.23
CA ILE A 152 28.22 -6.74 38.56
C ILE A 152 28.78 -8.17 38.66
N MET A 153 30.02 -8.37 38.23
CA MET A 153 30.89 -9.44 38.73
C MET A 153 32.35 -9.00 38.67
#